data_AF-A0AAN6ZYB4-F1
#
_entry.id   AF-A0AAN6ZYB4-F1
#
_cell.length_a   1.000
_cell.length_b   1.000
_cell.length_c   1.000
_cell.angle_alpha   90.00
_cell.angle_beta   90.00
_cell.angle_gamma   90.00
#
_symmetry.space_group_name_H-M   'P 1'
#
loop_
_entity.id
_entity.type
_entity.pdbx_description
1 polymer ?
#
loop_
_entity_poly.entity_id
_entity_poly.type
_entity_poly.pdbx_seq_one_letter_code
_entity_poly.pdbx_strand_id
1 'polypeptide(L)' 'VVPPKSYARSMHVPEKPLRGATIMVKDIFNVVGTKTTLCNRAWTEYHSTSTETAPCIKRLQDLPLHVTV' A
#
# COMPACT_ATOMS: atom_id res chain seq x y z
N VAL A 1 -3.73 41.95 -11.03
CA VAL A 1 -3.68 40.56 -11.52
C VAL A 1 -2.45 39.89 -10.90
N VAL A 2 -2.64 38.99 -9.95
CA VAL A 2 -1.55 38.25 -9.29
C VAL A 2 -1.26 37.00 -10.13
N PRO A 3 -0.01 36.75 -10.54
CA PRO A 3 0.29 35.56 -11.33
C PRO A 3 0.07 34.32 -10.45
N PRO A 4 -0.52 33.24 -10.99
CA PRO A 4 -0.61 31.99 -10.24
C PRO A 4 0.81 31.55 -9.91
N LYS A 5 1.12 31.37 -8.62
CA LYS A 5 2.33 30.68 -8.19
C LYS A 5 2.24 29.24 -8.70
N SER A 6 2.68 29.00 -9.94
CA SER A 6 3.02 27.66 -10.37
C SER A 6 4.20 27.25 -9.51
N TYR A 7 3.94 26.48 -8.47
CA TYR A 7 4.95 25.64 -7.84
C TYR A 7 5.51 24.76 -8.96
N ALA A 8 6.56 25.24 -9.62
CA ALA A 8 7.49 24.39 -10.31
C ALA A 8 8.04 23.48 -9.21
N ARG A 9 7.34 22.36 -8.99
CA ARG A 9 7.73 21.28 -8.11
C ARG A 9 9.14 20.94 -8.53
N SER A 10 10.09 21.23 -7.65
CA SER A 10 11.52 20.95 -7.83
C SER A 10 11.67 19.62 -8.55
N MET A 11 12.29 19.64 -9.73
CA MET A 11 12.49 18.51 -10.64
C MET A 11 13.48 17.46 -10.07
N HIS A 12 13.63 17.39 -8.75
CA HIS A 12 14.16 16.20 -8.08
C HIS A 12 12.99 15.28 -7.76
N VAL A 13 12.37 14.71 -8.79
CA VAL A 13 11.59 13.48 -8.58
C VAL A 13 12.64 12.39 -8.40
N PRO A 14 12.82 11.81 -7.21
CA PRO A 14 13.70 10.66 -7.07
C PRO A 14 13.17 9.61 -8.03
N GLU A 15 14.03 8.96 -8.84
CA GLU A 15 13.61 7.93 -9.82
C GLU A 15 12.68 6.86 -9.22
N LYS A 16 12.73 6.69 -7.89
CA LYS A 16 11.84 5.83 -7.13
C LYS A 16 11.38 6.58 -5.86
N PRO A 17 10.25 7.30 -5.89
CA PRO A 17 9.83 8.19 -4.79
C PRO A 17 9.49 7.48 -3.48
N LEU A 18 9.25 6.17 -3.54
CA LEU A 18 8.92 5.33 -2.38
C LEU A 18 10.09 4.46 -1.91
N ARG A 19 11.31 4.71 -2.42
CA ARG A 19 12.48 3.88 -2.09
C ARG A 19 12.78 3.94 -0.59
N GLY A 20 12.74 2.78 0.07
CA GLY A 20 13.04 2.65 1.50
C GLY A 20 11.92 3.11 2.43
N ALA A 21 10.74 3.47 1.92
CA ALA A 21 9.58 3.75 2.75
C ALA A 21 8.97 2.44 3.29
N THR A 22 8.50 2.48 4.54
CA THR A 22 7.69 1.40 5.13
C THR A 22 6.23 1.83 5.16
N ILE A 23 5.34 1.02 4.59
CA ILE A 23 3.90 1.29 4.55
C ILE A 23 3.19 0.20 5.35
N MET A 24 2.30 0.62 6.25
CA MET A 24 1.35 -0.27 6.89
C MET A 24 0.08 -0.38 6.05
N VAL A 25 -0.36 -1.61 5.84
CA VAL A 25 -1.58 -1.92 5.09
C VAL A 25 -2.72 -2.14 6.07
N LYS A 26 -3.86 -1.49 5.82
CA LYS A 26 -5.06 -1.76 6.61
C LYS A 26 -5.51 -3.21 6.40
N ASP A 27 -5.96 -3.86 7.47
CA ASP A 27 -6.46 -5.25 7.51
C ASP A 27 -7.82 -5.47 6.80
N ILE A 28 -7.94 -4.88 5.63
CA ILE A 28 -9.02 -5.07 4.66
C ILE A 28 -8.52 -5.59 3.33
N PHE A 29 -7.21 -5.50 3.11
CA PHE A 29 -6.60 -5.96 1.88
C PHE A 29 -5.99 -7.34 2.10
N ASN A 30 -6.14 -8.19 1.10
CA ASN A 30 -5.53 -9.51 1.10
C ASN A 30 -4.02 -9.39 0.91
N VAL A 31 -3.26 -10.07 1.77
CA VAL A 31 -1.81 -10.23 1.65
C VAL A 31 -1.50 -11.70 1.79
N VAL A 32 -0.72 -12.26 0.86
CA VAL A 32 -0.33 -13.68 0.92
C VAL A 32 0.32 -14.00 2.26
N GLY A 33 -0.18 -15.05 2.91
CA GLY A 33 0.35 -15.50 4.20
C GLY A 33 -0.21 -14.76 5.42
N THR A 34 -1.03 -13.71 5.23
CA THR A 34 -1.70 -12.97 6.30
C THR A 34 -3.21 -13.14 6.22
N LYS A 35 -3.82 -13.39 7.37
CA LYS A 35 -5.26 -13.57 7.47
C LYS A 35 -5.95 -12.21 7.55
N THR A 36 -6.72 -11.87 6.54
CA THR A 36 -7.51 -10.64 6.53
C THR A 36 -8.72 -10.78 7.45
N THR A 37 -8.80 -9.99 8.52
CA THR A 37 -9.90 -10.14 9.50
C THR A 37 -11.10 -9.27 9.18
N LEU A 38 -10.93 -8.22 8.35
CA LEU A 38 -11.93 -7.17 8.12
C LEU A 38 -12.47 -6.55 9.43
N CYS A 39 -11.70 -6.64 10.52
CA CYS A 39 -12.14 -6.32 11.88
C CYS A 39 -13.47 -7.01 12.27
N ASN A 40 -13.78 -8.16 11.68
CA ASN A 40 -15.00 -8.91 11.91
C ASN A 40 -14.66 -10.33 12.37
N ARG A 41 -15.16 -10.69 13.56
CA ARG A 41 -14.92 -12.00 14.17
C ARG A 41 -15.48 -13.14 13.32
N ALA A 42 -16.72 -13.02 12.83
CA ALA A 42 -17.33 -14.04 11.98
C ALA A 42 -16.53 -14.21 10.69
N TRP A 43 -16.11 -13.10 10.07
CA TRP A 43 -15.26 -13.14 8.88
C TRP A 43 -13.97 -13.90 9.14
N THR A 44 -13.31 -13.60 10.26
CA THR A 44 -12.10 -14.29 10.70
C THR A 44 -12.33 -15.78 10.92
N GLU A 45 -13.46 -16.20 11.47
CA GLU A 45 -13.72 -17.62 11.73
C GLU A 45 -14.03 -18.39 10.44
N TYR A 46 -14.78 -17.81 9.51
CA TYR A 46 -15.20 -18.50 8.28
C TYR A 46 -14.20 -18.45 7.13
N HIS A 47 -13.29 -17.46 7.10
CA HIS A 47 -12.38 -17.27 5.98
C HIS A 47 -10.95 -17.71 6.36
N SER A 48 -10.34 -18.47 5.48
CA SER A 48 -8.92 -18.83 5.58
C SER A 48 -8.02 -17.68 5.12
N THR A 49 -6.74 -17.79 5.41
CA THR A 49 -5.69 -16.92 4.87
C THR A 49 -5.78 -16.85 3.36
N SER A 50 -5.65 -15.65 2.78
CA SER A 50 -5.70 -15.49 1.34
C SER A 50 -4.44 -16.03 0.68
N THR A 51 -4.61 -16.73 -0.45
CA THR A 51 -3.51 -17.25 -1.29
C THR A 51 -2.97 -16.21 -2.25
N GLU A 52 -3.64 -15.06 -2.38
CA GLU A 52 -3.28 -14.01 -3.33
C GLU A 52 -3.25 -12.63 -2.66
N THR A 53 -2.28 -11.81 -3.06
CA THR A 53 -2.16 -10.42 -2.60
C THR A 53 -3.07 -9.55 -3.46
N ALA A 54 -3.78 -8.62 -2.83
CA ALA A 54 -4.64 -7.66 -3.52
C ALA A 54 -3.84 -6.89 -4.60
N PRO A 55 -4.41 -6.64 -5.80
CA PRO A 55 -3.68 -6.01 -6.90
C PRO A 55 -3.06 -4.64 -6.57
N CYS A 56 -3.68 -3.88 -5.66
CA CYS A 56 -3.14 -2.61 -5.17
C CYS A 56 -1.84 -2.79 -4.37
N ILE A 57 -1.75 -3.83 -3.54
CA ILE A 57 -0.56 -4.13 -2.75
C ILE A 57 0.51 -4.74 -3.61
N LYS A 58 0.14 -5.60 -4.57
CA LYS A 58 1.09 -6.17 -5.52
C LYS A 58 1.87 -5.07 -6.26
N ARG A 59 1.18 -4.03 -6.74
CA ARG A 59 1.81 -2.85 -7.34
C ARG A 59 2.74 -2.09 -6.40
N LEU A 60 2.46 -2.09 -5.10
CA LEU A 60 3.33 -1.49 -4.09
C LEU A 60 4.56 -2.37 -3.81
N GLN A 61 4.40 -3.69 -3.83
CA GLN A 61 5.51 -4.65 -3.69
C GLN A 61 6.45 -4.65 -4.91
N ASP A 62 5.94 -4.31 -6.09
CA ASP A 62 6.75 -4.14 -7.32
C ASP A 62 7.68 -2.91 -7.25
N LEU A 63 7.47 -2.02 -6.27
CA LEU A 63 8.32 -0.84 -6.00
C LEU A 63 9.33 -1.14 -4.88
N PRO A 64 10.45 -0.39 -4.79
CA PRO A 64 11.50 -0.64 -3.79
C PRO A 64 11.11 -0.12 -2.38
N LEU A 65 9.98 -0.56 -1.86
CA LEU A 65 9.45 -0.18 -0.54
C LEU A 65 9.20 -1.44 0.30
N HIS A 66 9.06 -1.25 1.61
CA HIS A 66 8.70 -2.34 2.54
C HIS A 66 7.21 -2.28 2.86
N VAL A 67 6.50 -3.40 2.65
CA VAL A 67 5.08 -3.54 3.01
C VAL A 67 4.97 -4.34 4.30
N THR A 68 4.30 -3.77 5.29
CA THR A 68 3.97 -4.44 6.57
C THR A 68 2.44 -4.46 6.75
N VAL A 69 1.94 -5.55 7.32
CA VAL A 69 0.51 -5.78 7.66
C VAL A 69 0.28 -5.66 9.16
#